data_AF-A0A7S3B8G8-F1
#
_entry.id   AF-A0A7S3B8G8-F1
#
_cell.length_a   1.000
_cell.length_b   1.000
_cell.length_c   1.000
_cell.angle_alpha   90.00
_cell.angle_beta   90.00
_cell.angle_gamma   90.00
#
_symmetry.space_group_name_H-M   'P 1'
#
loop_
_entity.id
_entity.type
_entity.pdbx_description
1 polymer ?
#
loop_
_entity_poly.entity_id
_entity_poly.type
_entity_poly.pdbx_seq_one_letter_code
_entity_poly.pdbx_strand_id
1 'polypeptide(L)'
;AKAVGAKAAKLTPRREEKRVRAAEATAKREAAAAAKEAAASKEKEELAAEAVEASAQKEAEARRAALEAAQERLRVAEEKEAAAQTSVKLYEKALEYEERRVASAQKLTSQKDSTSALVPQYDSLTSTESLYSGTPQSALQYAKEKPKIKDAIVVIAGPDKGRTGVLLGTEDGSSIIKLSTRELKVIDADKIAKQL
;
A
#
# COMPACT_ATOMS: atom_id res chain seq x y z
N ALA A 1 -87.94 -71.48 50.72
CA ALA A 1 -87.48 -71.29 49.32
C ALA A 1 -88.51 -70.46 48.55
N LYS A 2 -88.21 -69.19 48.25
CA LYS A 2 -88.97 -68.38 47.26
C LYS A 2 -88.07 -68.24 46.04
N ALA A 3 -88.50 -68.88 44.96
CA ALA A 3 -87.78 -68.96 43.71
C ALA A 3 -87.80 -67.63 42.96
N VAL A 4 -86.63 -67.33 42.43
CA VAL A 4 -86.21 -66.30 41.48
C VAL A 4 -87.23 -66.05 40.36
N GLY A 5 -87.45 -64.77 40.04
CA GLY A 5 -88.20 -64.34 38.85
C GLY A 5 -87.54 -63.14 38.20
N ALA A 6 -86.39 -63.34 37.57
CA ALA A 6 -85.72 -62.34 36.75
C ALA A 6 -86.56 -62.02 35.50
N LYS A 7 -87.20 -60.85 35.47
CA LYS A 7 -87.83 -60.28 34.26
C LYS A 7 -86.73 -59.83 33.29
N ALA A 8 -86.36 -60.69 32.34
CA ALA A 8 -85.56 -60.33 31.19
C ALA A 8 -86.38 -59.40 30.27
N ALA A 9 -86.09 -58.10 30.32
CA ALA A 9 -86.68 -57.11 29.43
C ALA A 9 -86.12 -57.30 28.01
N LYS A 10 -86.95 -57.86 27.10
CA LYS A 10 -86.66 -57.89 25.66
C LYS A 10 -86.55 -56.45 25.14
N LEU A 11 -85.32 -56.00 24.90
CA LEU A 11 -85.03 -54.76 24.19
C LEU A 11 -85.53 -54.89 22.74
N THR A 12 -86.29 -53.90 22.28
CA THR A 12 -86.79 -53.81 20.91
C THR A 12 -85.67 -53.44 19.94
N PRO A 13 -85.63 -53.98 18.71
CA PRO A 13 -84.53 -53.82 17.74
C PRO A 13 -84.18 -52.35 17.41
N ARG A 14 -85.17 -51.42 17.49
CA ARG A 14 -84.95 -49.98 17.28
C ARG A 14 -84.04 -49.31 18.30
N ARG A 15 -83.94 -49.82 19.54
CA ARG A 15 -83.06 -49.26 20.58
C ARG A 15 -81.61 -49.69 20.43
N GLU A 16 -81.37 -50.89 19.90
CA GLU A 16 -80.02 -51.38 19.61
C GLU A 16 -79.42 -50.63 18.43
N GLU A 17 -80.18 -50.39 17.36
CA GLU A 17 -79.72 -49.63 16.20
C GLU A 17 -79.30 -48.18 16.57
N LYS A 18 -80.06 -47.53 17.46
CA LYS A 18 -79.71 -46.18 17.96
C LYS A 18 -78.44 -46.19 18.82
N ARG A 19 -78.18 -47.26 19.56
CA ARG A 19 -76.94 -47.42 20.35
C ARG A 19 -75.74 -47.69 19.45
N VAL A 20 -75.89 -48.51 18.41
CA VAL A 20 -74.83 -48.77 17.43
C VAL A 20 -74.47 -47.48 16.67
N ARG A 21 -75.47 -46.71 16.18
CA ARG A 21 -75.20 -45.42 15.51
C ARG A 21 -74.56 -44.38 16.44
N ALA A 22 -74.95 -44.36 17.72
CA ALA A 22 -74.33 -43.48 18.70
C ALA A 22 -72.87 -43.87 18.98
N ALA A 23 -72.58 -45.17 19.12
CA ALA A 23 -71.23 -45.68 19.30
C ALA A 23 -70.34 -45.45 18.07
N GLU A 24 -70.90 -45.58 16.86
CA GLU A 24 -70.17 -45.28 15.62
C GLU A 24 -69.88 -43.78 15.48
N ALA A 25 -70.80 -42.92 15.90
CA ALA A 25 -70.61 -41.47 15.91
C ALA A 25 -69.56 -41.02 16.95
N THR A 26 -69.51 -41.66 18.13
CA THR A 26 -68.45 -41.41 19.12
C THR A 26 -67.10 -41.89 18.61
N ALA A 27 -67.02 -43.09 18.03
CA ALA A 27 -65.79 -43.62 17.44
C ALA A 27 -65.26 -42.74 16.30
N LYS A 28 -66.14 -42.23 15.43
CA LYS A 28 -65.78 -41.28 14.36
C LYS A 28 -65.25 -39.95 14.91
N ARG A 29 -65.82 -39.45 16.01
CA ARG A 29 -65.35 -38.21 16.66
C ARG A 29 -64.00 -38.41 17.36
N GLU A 30 -63.80 -39.54 18.03
CA GLU A 30 -62.52 -39.88 18.67
C GLU A 30 -61.42 -40.08 17.62
N ALA A 31 -61.70 -40.78 16.52
CA ALA A 31 -60.75 -40.93 15.42
C ALA A 31 -60.39 -39.58 14.77
N ALA A 32 -61.36 -38.70 14.58
CA ALA A 32 -61.12 -37.35 14.05
C ALA A 32 -60.32 -36.47 15.02
N ALA A 33 -60.53 -36.60 16.33
CA ALA A 33 -59.75 -35.88 17.34
C ALA A 33 -58.30 -36.37 17.37
N ALA A 34 -58.07 -37.69 17.36
CA ALA A 34 -56.73 -38.28 17.31
C ALA A 34 -55.98 -37.90 16.02
N ALA A 35 -56.67 -37.84 14.88
CA ALA A 35 -56.07 -37.41 13.62
C ALA A 35 -55.67 -35.92 13.65
N LYS A 36 -56.48 -35.05 14.27
CA LYS A 36 -56.14 -33.62 14.45
C LYS A 36 -54.96 -33.44 15.40
N GLU A 37 -54.90 -34.21 16.48
CA GLU A 37 -53.78 -34.16 17.43
C GLU A 37 -52.48 -34.64 16.78
N ALA A 38 -52.53 -35.73 15.99
CA ALA A 38 -51.38 -36.23 15.23
C ALA A 38 -50.92 -35.27 14.12
N ALA A 39 -51.83 -34.52 13.48
CA ALA A 39 -51.47 -33.48 12.53
C ALA A 39 -50.79 -32.29 13.23
N ALA A 40 -51.35 -31.84 14.36
CA ALA A 40 -50.77 -30.76 15.15
C ALA A 40 -49.41 -31.13 15.77
N SER A 41 -49.17 -32.40 16.12
CA SER A 41 -47.86 -32.84 16.59
C SER A 41 -46.82 -32.83 15.48
N LYS A 42 -47.20 -33.23 14.26
CA LYS A 42 -46.30 -33.18 13.08
C LYS A 42 -45.94 -31.75 12.69
N GLU A 43 -46.91 -30.84 12.65
CA GLU A 43 -46.64 -29.42 12.37
C GLU A 43 -45.70 -28.80 13.41
N LYS A 44 -45.86 -29.15 14.69
CA LYS A 44 -44.94 -28.68 15.75
C LYS A 44 -43.53 -29.24 15.59
N GLU A 45 -43.40 -30.50 15.18
CA GLU A 45 -42.10 -31.13 14.93
C GLU A 45 -41.38 -30.49 13.74
N GLU A 46 -42.11 -30.21 12.66
CA GLU A 46 -41.58 -29.54 11.48
C GLU A 46 -41.14 -28.10 11.80
N LEU A 47 -41.96 -27.33 12.51
CA LEU A 47 -41.58 -25.98 12.97
C LEU A 47 -40.38 -25.99 13.93
N ALA A 48 -40.27 -27.01 14.79
CA ALA A 48 -39.13 -27.16 15.67
C ALA A 48 -37.84 -27.50 14.89
N ALA A 49 -37.93 -28.35 13.86
CA ALA A 49 -36.81 -28.67 12.98
C ALA A 49 -36.34 -27.44 12.20
N GLU A 50 -37.27 -26.66 11.62
CA GLU A 50 -36.94 -25.43 10.89
C GLU A 50 -36.29 -24.38 11.81
N ALA A 51 -36.78 -24.24 13.05
CA ALA A 51 -36.17 -23.34 14.03
C ALA A 51 -34.75 -23.75 14.41
N VAL A 52 -34.49 -25.06 14.54
CA VAL A 52 -33.14 -25.59 14.81
C VAL A 52 -32.21 -25.31 13.62
N GLU A 53 -32.66 -25.59 12.39
CA GLU A 53 -31.87 -25.30 11.18
C GLU A 53 -31.56 -23.81 11.02
N ALA A 54 -32.55 -22.94 11.22
CA ALA A 54 -32.37 -21.50 11.17
C ALA A 54 -31.39 -21.00 12.25
N SER A 55 -31.43 -21.57 13.46
CA SER A 55 -30.48 -21.23 14.52
C SER A 55 -29.06 -21.68 14.18
N ALA A 56 -28.90 -22.88 13.60
CA ALA A 56 -27.62 -23.40 13.17
C ALA A 56 -27.02 -22.59 12.01
N GLN A 57 -27.85 -22.15 11.06
CA GLN A 57 -27.42 -21.27 9.97
C GLN A 57 -26.92 -19.91 10.51
N LYS A 58 -27.68 -19.28 11.42
CA LYS A 58 -27.25 -18.01 12.05
C LYS A 58 -25.94 -18.17 12.81
N GLU A 59 -25.76 -19.27 13.53
CA GLU A 59 -24.51 -19.53 14.25
C GLU A 59 -23.34 -19.75 13.26
N ALA A 60 -23.56 -20.48 12.17
CA ALA A 60 -22.55 -20.70 11.15
C ALA A 60 -22.14 -19.39 10.44
N GLU A 61 -23.10 -18.51 10.15
CA GLU A 61 -22.83 -17.18 9.59
C GLU A 61 -22.04 -16.30 10.58
N ALA A 62 -22.43 -16.30 11.86
CA ALA A 62 -21.70 -15.56 12.89
C ALA A 62 -20.26 -16.06 13.04
N ARG A 63 -20.04 -17.38 12.98
CA ARG A 63 -18.68 -17.97 13.00
C ARG A 63 -17.87 -17.60 11.76
N ARG A 64 -18.48 -17.59 10.57
CA ARG A 64 -17.81 -17.15 9.33
C ARG A 64 -17.41 -15.68 9.40
N ALA A 65 -18.32 -14.81 9.83
CA ALA A 65 -18.03 -13.39 10.01
C ALA A 65 -16.92 -13.14 11.04
N ALA A 66 -16.91 -13.91 12.13
CA ALA A 66 -15.84 -13.82 13.13
C ALA A 66 -14.47 -14.27 12.59
N LEU A 67 -14.43 -15.33 11.77
CA LEU A 67 -13.21 -15.80 11.13
C LEU A 67 -12.69 -14.79 10.09
N GLU A 68 -13.58 -14.20 9.29
CA GLU A 68 -13.22 -13.16 8.33
C GLU A 68 -12.64 -11.92 9.03
N ALA A 69 -13.31 -11.44 10.09
CA ALA A 69 -12.81 -10.34 10.90
C ALA A 69 -11.45 -10.66 11.57
N ALA A 70 -11.22 -11.90 11.99
CA ALA A 70 -9.93 -12.32 12.52
C ALA A 70 -8.83 -12.34 11.44
N GLN A 71 -9.15 -12.79 10.23
CA GLN A 71 -8.22 -12.78 9.08
C GLN A 71 -7.86 -11.34 8.66
N GLU A 72 -8.82 -10.42 8.64
CA GLU A 72 -8.55 -9.01 8.36
C GLU A 72 -7.62 -8.39 9.40
N ARG A 73 -7.87 -8.66 10.70
CA ARG A 73 -6.98 -8.18 11.78
C ARG A 73 -5.57 -8.71 11.63
N LEU A 74 -5.41 -9.97 11.22
CA LEU A 74 -4.11 -10.59 10.98
C LEU A 74 -3.40 -9.94 9.80
N ARG A 75 -4.09 -9.70 8.68
CA ARG A 75 -3.52 -8.95 7.52
C ARG A 75 -3.05 -7.56 7.92
N VAL A 76 -3.86 -6.81 8.66
CA VAL A 76 -3.47 -5.46 9.15
C VAL A 76 -2.26 -5.53 10.08
N ALA A 77 -2.13 -6.58 10.90
CA ALA A 77 -0.96 -6.78 11.75
C ALA A 77 0.31 -7.08 10.92
N GLU A 78 0.21 -7.94 9.91
CA GLU A 78 1.31 -8.25 8.99
C GLU A 78 1.77 -7.01 8.21
N GLU A 79 0.84 -6.19 7.72
CA GLU A 79 1.17 -4.92 7.04
C GLU A 79 1.90 -3.94 7.97
N LYS A 80 1.46 -3.84 9.23
CA LYS A 80 2.14 -3.02 10.25
C LYS A 80 3.53 -3.54 10.57
N GLU A 81 3.72 -4.85 10.64
CA GLU A 81 5.03 -5.44 10.88
C GLU A 81 5.97 -5.21 9.69
N ALA A 82 5.48 -5.36 8.46
CA ALA A 82 6.25 -5.05 7.26
C ALA A 82 6.65 -3.56 7.20
N ALA A 83 5.74 -2.65 7.56
CA ALA A 83 6.02 -1.22 7.69
C ALA A 83 7.08 -0.94 8.78
N ALA A 84 7.01 -1.63 9.93
CA ALA A 84 8.03 -1.51 10.97
C ALA A 84 9.39 -2.01 10.48
N GLN A 85 9.47 -3.17 9.84
CA GLN A 85 10.72 -3.71 9.29
C GLN A 85 11.36 -2.79 8.23
N THR A 86 10.55 -2.19 7.36
CA THR A 86 11.06 -1.21 6.37
C THR A 86 11.61 0.04 7.06
N SER A 87 10.94 0.53 8.10
CA SER A 87 11.44 1.69 8.87
C SER A 87 12.77 1.40 9.56
N VAL A 88 12.95 0.19 10.11
CA VAL A 88 14.21 -0.25 10.73
C VAL A 88 15.35 -0.29 9.69
N LYS A 89 15.10 -0.89 8.52
CA LYS A 89 16.10 -0.95 7.43
C LYS A 89 16.52 0.45 6.94
N LEU A 90 15.59 1.39 6.89
CA LEU A 90 15.90 2.78 6.55
C LEU A 90 16.77 3.46 7.61
N TYR A 91 16.51 3.17 8.88
CA TYR A 91 17.31 3.68 10.00
C TYR A 91 18.73 3.12 10.00
N GLU A 92 18.89 1.82 9.78
CA GLU A 92 20.21 1.17 9.63
C GLU A 92 21.00 1.79 8.49
N LYS A 93 20.37 1.99 7.32
CA LYS A 93 21.03 2.63 6.17
C LYS A 93 21.42 4.08 6.45
N ALA A 94 20.63 4.82 7.23
CA ALA A 94 20.97 6.17 7.64
C ALA A 94 22.17 6.20 8.59
N LEU A 95 22.24 5.25 9.53
CA LEU A 95 23.40 5.08 10.42
C LEU A 95 24.67 4.76 9.62
N GLU A 96 24.62 3.82 8.68
CA GLU A 96 25.76 3.50 7.82
C GLU A 96 26.25 4.72 7.02
N TYR A 97 25.32 5.57 6.55
CA TYR A 97 25.66 6.79 5.83
C TYR A 97 26.40 7.79 6.72
N GLU A 98 25.91 8.02 7.94
CA GLU A 98 26.58 8.90 8.92
C GLU A 98 27.96 8.36 9.31
N GLU A 99 28.11 7.05 9.54
CA GLU A 99 29.41 6.44 9.81
C GLU A 99 30.40 6.65 8.65
N ARG A 100 29.96 6.43 7.41
CA ARG A 100 30.78 6.70 6.23
C ARG A 100 31.14 8.17 6.11
N ARG A 101 30.23 9.08 6.46
CA ARG A 101 30.46 10.54 6.45
C ARG A 101 31.49 10.94 7.51
N VAL A 102 31.41 10.39 8.71
CA VAL A 102 32.39 10.63 9.78
C VAL A 102 33.75 10.05 9.40
N ALA A 103 33.80 8.83 8.88
CA ALA A 103 35.04 8.20 8.44
C ALA A 103 35.72 8.96 7.29
N SER A 104 34.95 9.50 6.33
CA SER A 104 35.51 10.32 5.25
C SER A 104 35.98 11.68 5.75
N ALA A 105 35.26 12.31 6.68
CA ALA A 105 35.70 13.54 7.33
C ALA A 105 37.01 13.34 8.11
N GLN A 106 37.14 12.24 8.86
CA GLN A 106 38.38 11.90 9.56
C GLN A 106 39.55 11.70 8.58
N LYS A 107 39.33 10.99 7.47
CA LYS A 107 40.34 10.84 6.41
C LYS A 107 40.78 12.19 5.84
N LEU A 108 39.83 13.08 5.54
CA LEU A 108 40.12 14.44 5.08
C LEU A 108 40.93 15.25 6.10
N THR A 109 40.62 15.14 7.39
CA THR A 109 41.41 15.83 8.44
C THR A 109 42.83 15.28 8.53
N SER A 110 43.03 13.97 8.45
CA SER A 110 44.38 13.37 8.43
C SER A 110 45.20 13.73 7.18
N GLN A 111 44.54 14.01 6.06
CA GLN A 111 45.19 14.41 4.80
C GLN A 111 45.48 15.92 4.74
N LYS A 112 44.82 16.73 5.57
CA LYS A 112 45.01 18.18 5.64
C LYS A 112 46.38 18.56 6.21
N ASP A 113 46.98 17.70 7.05
CA ASP A 113 48.31 17.96 7.61
C ASP A 113 49.43 17.78 6.58
N SER A 114 49.27 16.86 5.59
CA SER A 114 50.26 16.67 4.52
C SER A 114 50.15 17.70 3.37
N THR A 115 49.05 18.46 3.32
CA THR A 115 48.79 19.49 2.30
C THR A 115 48.83 20.92 2.86
N SER A 116 49.05 21.11 4.16
CA SER A 116 49.35 22.43 4.74
C SER A 116 50.66 23.05 4.21
N ALA A 117 51.52 22.25 3.58
CA ALA A 117 52.67 22.70 2.78
C ALA A 117 52.34 23.01 1.30
N LEU A 118 51.11 22.72 0.86
CA LEU A 118 50.57 23.00 -0.47
C LEU A 118 49.49 24.08 -0.33
N VAL A 119 49.93 25.29 0.03
CA VAL A 119 49.24 26.47 -0.45
C VAL A 119 49.10 26.29 -1.97
N PRO A 120 47.93 26.53 -2.60
CA PRO A 120 47.86 26.64 -4.04
C PRO A 120 48.64 27.90 -4.44
N GLN A 121 49.97 27.78 -4.50
CA GLN A 121 50.77 28.56 -5.42
C GLN A 121 50.13 28.30 -6.77
N TYR A 122 49.53 29.33 -7.36
CA TYR A 122 49.05 29.29 -8.73
C TYR A 122 50.14 28.68 -9.60
N ASP A 123 49.97 27.41 -9.99
CA ASP A 123 50.89 26.76 -10.88
C ASP A 123 50.73 27.41 -12.26
N SER A 124 51.78 28.11 -12.69
CA SER A 124 51.85 28.79 -13.98
C SER A 124 51.58 27.88 -15.18
N LEU A 125 51.64 26.55 -15.02
CA LEU A 125 51.31 25.56 -16.05
C LEU A 125 49.81 25.32 -16.25
N THR A 126 48.96 25.61 -15.26
CA THR A 126 47.49 25.43 -15.40
C THR A 126 46.78 26.66 -15.94
N SER A 127 47.42 27.83 -15.92
CA SER A 127 46.92 29.04 -16.57
C SER A 127 47.23 29.00 -18.06
N THR A 128 46.21 28.69 -18.87
CA THR A 128 46.29 28.78 -20.34
C THR A 128 46.28 30.22 -20.84
N GLU A 129 46.20 31.21 -19.95
CA GLU A 129 46.19 32.63 -20.30
C GLU A 129 47.43 33.05 -21.09
N SER A 130 48.60 32.51 -20.74
CA SER A 130 49.86 32.77 -21.43
C SER A 130 49.85 32.29 -22.89
N LEU A 131 49.24 31.11 -23.14
CA LEU A 131 49.13 30.48 -24.46
C LEU A 131 48.18 31.23 -25.41
N TYR A 132 47.16 31.92 -24.88
CA TYR A 132 46.13 32.61 -25.67
C TYR A 132 46.15 34.15 -25.52
N SER A 133 47.16 34.69 -24.83
CA SER A 133 47.38 36.13 -24.64
C SER A 133 47.52 36.88 -25.98
N GLY A 134 48.12 36.25 -26.99
CA GLY A 134 48.32 36.80 -28.33
C GLY A 134 47.21 36.49 -29.35
N THR A 135 46.19 35.71 -29.00
CA THR A 135 45.14 35.33 -29.97
C THR A 135 44.14 36.47 -30.14
N PRO A 136 44.07 37.12 -31.32
CA PRO A 136 43.14 38.22 -31.54
C PRO A 136 41.70 37.69 -31.42
N GLN A 137 40.79 38.52 -30.91
CA GLN A 137 39.38 38.13 -30.73
C GLN A 137 38.71 37.74 -32.05
N SER A 138 39.23 38.23 -33.18
CA SER A 138 38.82 37.84 -34.54
C SER A 138 39.13 36.38 -34.91
N ALA A 139 40.06 35.72 -34.20
CA ALA A 139 40.37 34.31 -34.42
C ALA A 139 39.43 33.36 -33.64
N LEU A 140 38.63 33.88 -32.71
CA LEU A 140 37.62 33.10 -32.00
C LEU A 140 36.32 33.09 -32.81
N GLN A 141 35.84 31.91 -33.17
CA GLN A 141 34.56 31.74 -33.85
C GLN A 141 33.45 31.60 -32.81
N TYR A 142 32.64 32.65 -32.64
CA TYR A 142 31.52 32.67 -31.72
C TYR A 142 30.33 33.44 -32.30
N ALA A 143 29.13 33.04 -31.90
CA ALA A 143 27.90 33.78 -32.19
C ALA A 143 27.74 34.95 -31.21
N LYS A 144 27.23 36.08 -31.70
CA LYS A 144 26.95 37.28 -30.88
C LYS A 144 25.79 37.08 -29.90
N GLU A 145 25.06 35.97 -30.02
CA GLU A 145 23.93 35.62 -29.17
C GLU A 145 24.40 35.12 -27.80
N LYS A 146 23.62 35.45 -26.76
CA LYS A 146 23.85 34.92 -25.42
C LYS A 146 23.59 33.40 -25.41
N PRO A 147 24.50 32.59 -24.86
CA PRO A 147 24.33 31.15 -24.81
C PRO A 147 23.15 30.74 -23.92
N LYS A 148 22.39 29.73 -24.34
CA LYS A 148 21.30 29.14 -23.53
C LYS A 148 21.80 27.95 -22.73
N ILE A 149 21.05 27.56 -21.69
CA ILE A 149 21.34 26.37 -20.90
C ILE A 149 21.40 25.15 -21.84
N LYS A 150 22.48 24.35 -21.73
CA LYS A 150 22.91 23.23 -22.59
C LYS A 150 23.54 23.59 -23.94
N ASP A 151 23.70 24.87 -24.28
CA ASP A 151 24.45 25.26 -25.49
C ASP A 151 25.96 25.05 -25.27
N ALA A 152 26.66 24.77 -26.37
CA ALA A 152 28.11 24.82 -26.43
C ALA A 152 28.58 26.28 -26.37
N ILE A 153 29.58 26.54 -25.55
CA ILE A 153 30.11 27.88 -25.31
C ILE A 153 31.62 27.92 -25.51
N VAL A 154 32.12 29.13 -25.77
CA VAL A 154 33.55 29.45 -25.78
C VAL A 154 33.80 30.63 -24.83
N VAL A 155 34.87 30.53 -24.05
CA VAL A 155 35.31 31.62 -23.18
C VAL A 155 36.05 32.66 -24.01
N ILE A 156 35.54 33.89 -24.02
CA ILE A 156 36.09 34.98 -24.84
C ILE A 156 37.12 35.84 -24.08
N ALA A 157 37.07 35.85 -22.74
CA ALA A 157 37.94 36.66 -21.90
C ALA A 157 38.26 35.98 -20.55
N GLY A 158 39.42 36.29 -19.97
CA GLY A 158 39.90 35.74 -18.70
C GLY A 158 40.93 34.61 -18.87
N PRO A 159 41.32 33.94 -17.77
CA PRO A 159 42.42 32.97 -17.77
C PRO A 159 42.12 31.68 -18.57
N ASP A 160 40.85 31.41 -18.80
CA ASP A 160 40.35 30.27 -19.56
C ASP A 160 39.96 30.62 -21.01
N LYS A 161 40.40 31.78 -21.54
CA LYS A 161 40.10 32.24 -22.90
C LYS A 161 40.44 31.16 -23.95
N GLY A 162 39.51 30.95 -24.89
CA GLY A 162 39.63 29.96 -25.96
C GLY A 162 39.18 28.54 -25.57
N ARG A 163 38.91 28.27 -24.29
CA ARG A 163 38.35 26.98 -23.88
C ARG A 163 36.87 26.88 -24.24
N THR A 164 36.47 25.67 -24.62
CA THR A 164 35.07 25.33 -24.94
C THR A 164 34.44 24.51 -23.83
N GLY A 165 33.11 24.60 -23.72
CA GLY A 165 32.35 23.90 -22.70
C GLY A 165 30.86 23.90 -22.99
N VAL A 166 30.07 23.49 -21.99
CA VAL A 166 28.62 23.51 -22.03
C VAL A 166 28.10 24.36 -20.87
N LEU A 167 27.16 25.25 -21.17
CA LEU A 167 26.49 26.05 -20.13
C LEU A 167 25.49 25.19 -19.37
N LEU A 168 25.63 25.08 -18.05
CA LEU A 168 24.72 24.29 -17.21
C LEU A 168 23.64 25.14 -16.55
N GLY A 169 23.95 26.39 -16.21
CA GLY A 169 23.03 27.29 -15.53
C GLY A 169 23.59 28.70 -15.41
N THR A 170 22.71 29.64 -15.07
CA THR A 170 23.05 31.04 -14.79
C THR A 170 22.44 31.43 -13.46
N GLU A 171 23.23 31.99 -12.56
CA GLU A 171 22.82 32.40 -11.22
C GLU A 171 23.43 33.79 -10.94
N ASP A 172 22.57 34.78 -10.66
CA ASP A 172 22.94 36.15 -10.26
C ASP A 172 24.00 36.84 -11.14
N GLY A 173 23.96 36.60 -12.46
CA GLY A 173 24.88 37.20 -13.43
C GLY A 173 26.16 36.38 -13.68
N SER A 174 26.40 35.35 -12.87
CA SER A 174 27.43 34.34 -13.13
C SER A 174 26.85 33.14 -13.88
N SER A 175 27.68 32.51 -14.69
CA SER A 175 27.36 31.34 -15.49
C SER A 175 28.15 30.13 -15.00
N ILE A 176 27.44 29.03 -14.73
CA ILE A 176 28.03 27.76 -14.33
C ILE A 176 28.28 26.95 -15.59
N ILE A 177 29.55 26.70 -15.87
CA ILE A 177 29.99 26.07 -17.10
C ILE A 177 30.73 24.78 -16.82
N LYS A 178 30.54 23.79 -17.69
CA LYS A 178 31.32 22.56 -17.71
C LYS A 178 32.30 22.63 -18.86
N LEU A 179 33.58 22.80 -18.56
CA LEU A 179 34.64 22.82 -19.56
C LEU A 179 34.83 21.42 -20.18
N SER A 180 35.41 21.36 -21.37
CA SER A 180 35.78 20.11 -22.04
C SER A 180 36.72 19.22 -21.20
N THR A 181 37.48 19.83 -20.27
CA THR A 181 38.30 19.15 -19.26
C THR A 181 37.49 18.46 -18.15
N ARG A 182 36.15 18.49 -18.23
CA ARG A 182 35.19 17.99 -17.22
C ARG A 182 35.19 18.75 -15.89
N GLU A 183 35.86 19.89 -15.83
CA GLU A 183 35.85 20.80 -14.68
C GLU A 183 34.61 21.69 -14.71
N LEU A 184 34.03 21.95 -13.54
CA LEU A 184 32.98 22.93 -13.34
C LEU A 184 33.59 24.25 -12.90
N LYS A 185 33.28 25.33 -13.62
CA LYS A 185 33.73 26.67 -13.28
C LYS A 185 32.56 27.65 -13.28
N VAL A 186 32.68 28.68 -12.46
CA VAL A 186 31.77 29.83 -12.42
C VAL A 186 32.47 30.99 -13.10
N ILE A 187 31.90 31.49 -14.18
CA ILE A 187 32.46 32.59 -14.98
C ILE A 187 31.35 33.61 -15.24
N ASP A 188 31.68 34.89 -15.28
CA ASP A 188 30.72 35.96 -15.62
C ASP A 188 30.09 35.72 -17.00
N ALA A 189 28.79 35.99 -17.11
CA ALA A 189 28.05 35.79 -18.36
C ALA A 189 28.63 36.61 -19.54
N ASP A 190 29.29 37.74 -19.25
CA ASP A 190 29.90 38.62 -20.26
C ASP A 190 31.22 38.08 -20.82
N LYS A 191 31.82 37.06 -20.18
CA LYS A 191 33.08 36.44 -20.59
C LYS A 191 32.89 35.16 -21.39
N ILE A 192 31.64 34.79 -21.69
CA ILE A 192 31.28 33.60 -22.46
C ILE A 192 30.42 33.97 -23.67
N ALA A 193 30.60 33.25 -24.76
CA ALA A 193 29.78 33.39 -25.97
C ALA A 193 29.37 32.01 -26.48
N LYS A 194 28.28 31.96 -27.26
CA LYS A 194 27.84 30.72 -27.89
C LYS A 194 28.83 30.30 -28.98
N GLN A 195 29.25 29.03 -28.94
CA GLN A 195 30.08 28.45 -29.97
C GLN A 195 29.25 28.30 -31.26
N LEU A 196 29.83 28.69 -32.40
CA LEU A 196 29.23 28.51 -33.73
C LEU A 196 29.12 27.03 -34.11
#